data_AF-A0AAU3A2D1-F1
#
_entry.id   AF-A0AAU3A2D1-F1
#
_cell.length_a   1.000
_cell.length_b   1.000
_cell.length_c   1.000
_cell.angle_alpha   90.00
_cell.angle_beta   90.00
_cell.angle_gamma   90.00
#
_symmetry.space_group_name_H-M   'P 1'
#
loop_
_entity.id
_entity.type
_entity.pdbx_description
1 polymer ?
#
loop_
_entity_poly.entity_id
_entity_poly.type
_entity_poly.pdbx_seq_one_letter_code
_entity_poly.pdbx_strand_id
1 'polypeptide(L)'
;MCEDDHTTTGMGRRALFVTGAATALTLSSVSFASAADGRTPADGTKTTRTVKGTLPPGAPDFVYVPVEVPRGVREIHVAYTYTKATVPAGTQNNALDIGVFDERGTELGGKGFRGWSGGARTEFFVRADDATPGYIPGPVRAGTWHIALGPYTVAPEGLPYELTVTLTYGEQGRTPRPVYPPSRAKGRGRAWYRGDCHIHSWFSDGRRTPAEIAALARAAGLDFINSSDHNTYSSHAHWADQAGDDLLIMLGEEITTRNGHVVALGTDPGTFVDWRYRARDNRFGTYAREVRRAGGLVVPAHPHATCIGCNWKFGFGEADAVEVWNGPYTADDEISLADWDNTLVASVRGSREWIPAMGNSDAHRDPDRIGGPQTVVLADDLTREAIQAGIKAGRSYVAESKSVELTFTASGSRGEHAGIGERLPVDPDAPVTVRLEVKGAPGCTLHVVTDQGTLFTAPALPESGSGTAEWRTTASYAAYVRAEVRHAPTVPGLPGALTAFTNPVFLGK
;
A
#
# COMPACT_ATOMS: atom_id res chain seq x y z
N MET A 1 20.58 55.34 -35.27
CA MET A 1 21.53 55.52 -36.38
C MET A 1 22.58 54.43 -36.25
N CYS A 2 22.62 53.38 -37.04
CA CYS A 2 21.90 53.05 -38.27
C CYS A 2 21.66 51.54 -38.30
N GLU A 3 20.57 51.19 -38.99
CA GLU A 3 20.26 49.88 -39.59
C GLU A 3 21.45 49.41 -40.50
N ASP A 4 21.61 48.13 -40.83
CA ASP A 4 20.78 47.46 -41.84
C ASP A 4 20.89 45.94 -41.85
N ASP A 5 19.77 45.36 -42.30
CA ASP A 5 19.46 43.99 -42.68
C ASP A 5 20.39 43.39 -43.74
N HIS A 6 20.53 42.06 -43.70
CA HIS A 6 20.45 41.23 -44.92
C HIS A 6 19.88 39.84 -44.63
N THR A 7 18.68 39.62 -45.17
CA THR A 7 18.05 38.32 -45.45
C THR A 7 18.77 37.57 -46.57
N THR A 8 18.93 36.24 -46.48
CA THR A 8 18.28 35.25 -47.39
C THR A 8 18.76 33.78 -47.18
N THR A 9 17.76 32.91 -46.95
CA THR A 9 17.57 31.52 -47.47
C THR A 9 18.53 30.35 -47.17
N GLY A 10 17.95 29.25 -46.62
CA GLY A 10 18.07 27.93 -47.27
C GLY A 10 18.32 26.69 -46.39
N MET A 11 17.26 25.88 -46.21
CA MET A 11 17.23 24.42 -45.90
C MET A 11 17.80 23.97 -44.53
N GLY A 12 17.06 23.31 -43.63
CA GLY A 12 16.06 22.27 -43.82
C GLY A 12 16.49 21.03 -43.05
N ARG A 13 16.35 21.01 -41.71
CA ARG A 13 16.55 19.81 -40.90
C ARG A 13 15.21 19.13 -40.65
N ARG A 14 14.95 18.08 -41.43
CA ARG A 14 13.87 17.10 -41.20
C ARG A 14 14.01 16.53 -39.79
N ALA A 15 13.12 16.91 -38.89
CA ALA A 15 12.80 16.12 -37.72
C ALA A 15 11.97 14.93 -38.20
N LEU A 16 12.55 13.73 -38.18
CA LEU A 16 11.77 12.50 -38.29
C LEU A 16 10.91 12.39 -37.03
N PHE A 17 9.65 12.78 -37.14
CA PHE A 17 8.62 12.27 -36.26
C PHE A 17 8.41 10.79 -36.60
N VAL A 18 9.00 9.90 -35.81
CA VAL A 18 8.56 8.51 -35.76
C VAL A 18 7.25 8.52 -34.96
N THR A 19 6.16 8.86 -35.63
CA THR A 19 4.81 8.56 -35.14
C THR A 19 4.65 7.05 -35.17
N GLY A 20 4.95 6.38 -34.05
CA GLY A 20 4.49 5.03 -33.81
C GLY A 20 2.97 5.04 -33.91
N ALA A 21 2.42 4.27 -34.85
CA ALA A 21 0.99 4.10 -35.00
C ALA A 21 0.43 3.46 -33.72
N ALA A 22 -0.15 4.26 -32.84
CA ALA A 22 -1.07 3.76 -31.83
C ALA A 22 -2.34 3.35 -32.58
N THR A 23 -2.42 2.10 -33.01
CA THR A 23 -3.68 1.49 -33.41
C THR A 23 -4.64 1.62 -32.24
N ALA A 24 -5.64 2.50 -32.35
CA ALA A 24 -6.68 2.63 -31.36
C ALA A 24 -7.35 1.25 -31.20
N LEU A 25 -7.22 0.65 -30.02
CA LEU A 25 -7.82 -0.64 -29.73
C LEU A 25 -9.33 -0.44 -29.58
N THR A 26 -10.09 -0.60 -30.66
CA THR A 26 -11.55 -0.52 -30.63
C THR A 26 -12.11 -1.86 -30.19
N LEU A 27 -12.58 -1.94 -28.94
CA LEU A 27 -13.30 -3.11 -28.46
C LEU A 27 -14.76 -3.05 -28.91
N SER A 28 -15.29 -4.17 -29.40
CA SER A 28 -16.72 -4.29 -29.71
C SER A 28 -17.55 -4.16 -28.43
N SER A 29 -18.66 -3.42 -28.49
CA SER A 29 -19.60 -3.33 -27.37
C SER A 29 -20.39 -4.62 -27.18
N VAL A 30 -20.67 -4.97 -25.92
CA VAL A 30 -21.58 -6.06 -25.56
C VAL A 30 -22.99 -5.49 -25.49
N SER A 31 -23.77 -5.71 -26.54
CA SER A 31 -25.18 -5.33 -26.57
C SER A 31 -26.08 -6.54 -26.30
N PHE A 32 -27.00 -6.40 -25.35
CA PHE A 32 -28.08 -7.34 -25.13
C PHE A 32 -29.32 -6.83 -25.87
N ALA A 33 -29.73 -7.56 -26.91
CA ALA A 33 -30.96 -7.26 -27.64
C ALA A 33 -32.18 -7.55 -26.75
N SER A 34 -32.59 -6.57 -25.94
CA SER A 34 -33.95 -6.47 -25.39
C SER A 34 -34.23 -5.06 -24.84
N ALA A 35 -34.62 -4.16 -25.73
CA ALA A 35 -35.50 -3.03 -25.42
C ALA A 35 -36.27 -2.53 -26.67
N ALA A 36 -36.33 -3.32 -27.75
CA ALA A 36 -37.05 -2.90 -28.96
C ALA A 36 -38.58 -2.79 -28.72
N ASP A 37 -39.12 -3.51 -27.73
CA ASP A 37 -40.56 -3.57 -27.46
C ASP A 37 -40.98 -2.98 -26.09
N GLY A 38 -40.07 -2.34 -25.35
CA GLY A 38 -40.38 -1.68 -24.07
C GLY A 38 -40.84 -2.59 -22.91
N ARG A 39 -40.82 -3.92 -23.07
CA ARG A 39 -41.14 -4.89 -22.00
C ARG A 39 -39.86 -5.41 -21.33
N THR A 40 -39.78 -5.27 -20.00
CA THR A 40 -38.76 -5.92 -19.19
C THR A 40 -38.95 -7.44 -19.23
N PRO A 41 -37.88 -8.24 -19.44
CA PRO A 41 -37.96 -9.70 -19.34
C PRO A 41 -38.57 -10.17 -18.01
N ALA A 42 -39.18 -11.35 -18.00
CA ALA A 42 -39.76 -11.93 -16.78
C ALA A 42 -38.70 -12.11 -15.69
N ASP A 43 -39.11 -12.07 -14.43
CA ASP A 43 -38.22 -12.27 -13.29
C ASP A 43 -37.48 -13.62 -13.39
N GLY A 44 -36.19 -13.60 -13.07
CA GLY A 44 -35.29 -14.75 -13.17
C GLY A 44 -34.78 -15.06 -14.59
N THR A 45 -35.24 -14.34 -15.62
CA THR A 45 -34.71 -14.49 -16.99
C THR A 45 -33.21 -14.19 -16.98
N LYS A 46 -32.40 -15.01 -17.66
CA LYS A 46 -30.96 -14.79 -17.84
C LYS A 46 -30.63 -14.60 -19.30
N THR A 47 -29.82 -13.60 -19.61
CA THR A 47 -29.26 -13.39 -20.95
C THR A 47 -27.74 -13.37 -20.87
N THR A 48 -27.09 -14.20 -21.67
CA THR A 48 -25.63 -14.34 -21.69
C THR A 48 -25.06 -13.93 -23.05
N ARG A 49 -23.92 -13.25 -23.02
CA ARG A 49 -23.13 -12.87 -24.19
C ARG A 49 -21.65 -13.13 -23.90
N THR A 50 -20.95 -13.63 -24.90
CA THR A 50 -19.51 -13.88 -24.83
C THR A 50 -18.81 -13.05 -25.89
N VAL A 51 -17.73 -12.37 -25.51
CA VAL A 51 -16.86 -11.62 -26.39
C VAL A 51 -15.45 -12.18 -26.29
N LYS A 52 -14.77 -12.26 -27.43
CA LYS A 52 -13.37 -12.68 -27.51
C LYS A 52 -12.55 -11.56 -28.10
N GLY A 53 -11.30 -11.44 -27.66
CA GLY A 53 -10.37 -10.48 -28.20
C GLY A 53 -8.93 -10.89 -27.94
N THR A 54 -7.99 -10.13 -28.51
CA THR A 54 -6.57 -10.30 -28.24
C THR A 54 -5.97 -8.94 -27.93
N LEU A 55 -5.33 -8.79 -26.77
CA LEU A 55 -4.56 -7.59 -26.43
C LEU A 55 -3.13 -7.76 -26.94
N PRO A 56 -2.61 -6.86 -27.81
CA PRO A 56 -1.24 -6.94 -28.30
C PRO A 56 -0.24 -6.51 -27.21
N PRO A 57 1.05 -6.89 -27.35
CA PRO A 57 2.12 -6.27 -26.57
C PRO A 57 2.06 -4.74 -26.69
N GLY A 58 2.16 -4.04 -25.55
CA GLY A 58 2.03 -2.57 -25.51
C GLY A 58 0.59 -2.04 -25.51
N ALA A 59 -0.42 -2.90 -25.33
CA ALA A 59 -1.78 -2.47 -25.03
C ALA A 59 -1.82 -1.48 -23.84
N PRO A 60 -2.83 -0.59 -23.79
CA PRO A 60 -3.03 0.28 -22.62
C PRO A 60 -3.13 -0.53 -21.31
N ASP A 61 -2.74 0.10 -20.19
CA ASP A 61 -2.79 -0.55 -18.86
C ASP A 61 -4.18 -1.02 -18.46
N PHE A 62 -5.20 -0.33 -18.97
CA PHE A 62 -6.61 -0.62 -18.75
C PHE A 62 -7.36 -0.48 -20.06
N VAL A 63 -8.10 -1.53 -20.42
CA VAL A 63 -8.95 -1.58 -21.61
C VAL A 63 -10.37 -1.86 -21.16
N TYR A 64 -11.34 -1.10 -21.65
CA TYR A 64 -12.72 -1.15 -21.18
C TYR A 64 -13.63 -1.80 -22.22
N VAL A 65 -14.30 -2.89 -21.84
CA VAL A 65 -15.35 -3.50 -22.66
C VAL A 65 -16.69 -2.87 -22.25
N PRO A 66 -17.33 -2.04 -23.09
CA PRO A 66 -18.62 -1.47 -22.77
C PRO A 66 -19.73 -2.52 -22.86
N VAL A 67 -20.60 -2.52 -21.86
CA VAL A 67 -21.74 -3.43 -21.70
C VAL A 67 -23.02 -2.61 -21.55
N GLU A 68 -23.93 -2.74 -22.52
CA GLU A 68 -25.23 -2.09 -22.45
C GLU A 68 -26.13 -2.87 -21.49
N VAL A 69 -26.36 -2.31 -20.30
CA VAL A 69 -27.23 -2.89 -19.27
C VAL A 69 -28.64 -2.30 -19.42
N PRO A 70 -29.66 -3.08 -19.81
CA PRO A 70 -31.03 -2.60 -19.92
C PRO A 70 -31.70 -2.45 -18.54
N ARG A 71 -32.91 -1.85 -18.54
CA ARG A 71 -33.73 -1.74 -17.33
C ARG A 71 -34.20 -3.12 -16.84
N GLY A 72 -34.29 -3.28 -15.52
CA GLY A 72 -34.83 -4.47 -14.86
C GLY A 72 -33.83 -5.61 -14.67
N VAL A 73 -32.54 -5.36 -14.88
CA VAL A 73 -31.47 -6.28 -14.46
C VAL A 73 -31.29 -6.17 -12.96
N ARG A 74 -31.28 -7.28 -12.23
CA ARG A 74 -31.00 -7.34 -10.78
C ARG A 74 -29.58 -7.77 -10.45
N GLU A 75 -28.90 -8.43 -11.38
CA GLU A 75 -27.54 -8.96 -11.23
C GLU A 75 -26.79 -8.89 -12.55
N ILE A 76 -25.55 -8.41 -12.48
CA ILE A 76 -24.54 -8.59 -13.53
C ILE A 76 -23.51 -9.62 -13.02
N HIS A 77 -23.30 -10.68 -13.79
CA HIS A 77 -22.30 -11.70 -13.53
C HIS A 77 -21.32 -11.77 -14.71
N VAL A 78 -20.03 -11.76 -14.42
CA VAL A 78 -18.97 -11.67 -15.42
C VAL A 78 -17.90 -12.70 -15.11
N ALA A 79 -17.60 -13.55 -16.08
CA ALA A 79 -16.51 -14.51 -16.02
C ALA A 79 -15.54 -14.26 -17.18
N TYR A 80 -14.25 -14.51 -16.98
CA TYR A 80 -13.26 -14.38 -18.04
C TYR A 80 -12.23 -15.50 -18.00
N THR A 81 -11.66 -15.77 -19.16
CA THR A 81 -10.47 -16.63 -19.31
C THR A 81 -9.47 -15.94 -20.24
N TYR A 82 -8.20 -16.30 -20.11
CA TYR A 82 -7.16 -15.84 -21.03
C TYR A 82 -6.09 -16.91 -21.18
N THR A 83 -5.39 -16.87 -22.30
CA THR A 83 -4.41 -17.90 -22.64
C THR A 83 -3.06 -17.59 -22.03
N LYS A 84 -2.49 -18.53 -21.26
CA LYS A 84 -1.05 -18.56 -20.99
C LYS A 84 -0.32 -19.15 -22.19
N ALA A 85 0.66 -18.44 -22.73
CA ALA A 85 1.44 -18.87 -23.88
C ALA A 85 2.69 -19.65 -23.45
N THR A 86 3.31 -20.40 -24.36
CA THR A 86 4.70 -20.83 -24.18
C THR A 86 5.59 -19.65 -24.52
N VAL A 87 6.29 -19.09 -23.53
CA VAL A 87 7.14 -17.91 -23.71
C VAL A 87 8.63 -18.28 -23.58
N PRO A 88 9.54 -17.57 -24.28
CA PRO A 88 10.98 -17.77 -24.12
C PRO A 88 11.43 -17.56 -22.67
N ALA A 89 12.54 -18.21 -22.28
CA ALA A 89 13.15 -17.98 -20.96
C ALA A 89 13.43 -16.49 -20.73
N GLY A 90 13.06 -15.99 -19.54
CA GLY A 90 13.17 -14.57 -19.19
C GLY A 90 12.01 -13.68 -19.65
N THR A 91 11.02 -14.22 -20.37
CA THR A 91 9.82 -13.48 -20.79
C THR A 91 8.67 -13.74 -19.82
N GLN A 92 7.96 -12.69 -19.43
CA GLN A 92 6.76 -12.83 -18.60
C GLN A 92 5.61 -13.41 -19.41
N ASN A 93 4.86 -14.32 -18.80
CA ASN A 93 3.64 -14.86 -19.43
C ASN A 93 2.50 -13.85 -19.32
N ASN A 94 1.36 -14.15 -19.96
CA ASN A 94 0.15 -13.36 -19.84
C ASN A 94 -0.39 -13.37 -18.41
N ALA A 95 -0.77 -12.19 -17.95
CA ALA A 95 -1.57 -11.98 -16.74
C ALA A 95 -2.56 -10.85 -17.02
N LEU A 96 -3.84 -11.12 -16.75
CA LEU A 96 -4.93 -10.20 -17.04
C LEU A 96 -5.77 -10.00 -15.78
N ASP A 97 -5.83 -8.77 -15.32
CA ASP A 97 -6.67 -8.36 -14.20
C ASP A 97 -8.08 -8.01 -14.67
N ILE A 98 -9.05 -8.09 -13.75
CA ILE A 98 -10.44 -7.73 -14.02
C ILE A 98 -11.07 -6.84 -12.94
N GLY A 99 -11.92 -5.91 -13.38
CA GLY A 99 -12.79 -5.11 -12.54
C GLY A 99 -13.98 -4.54 -13.30
N VAL A 100 -14.72 -3.63 -12.66
CA VAL A 100 -15.92 -3.05 -13.29
C VAL A 100 -16.19 -1.61 -12.83
N PHE A 101 -16.62 -0.80 -13.79
CA PHE A 101 -17.19 0.51 -13.58
C PHE A 101 -18.63 0.53 -14.08
N ASP A 102 -19.53 1.21 -13.37
CA ASP A 102 -20.95 1.27 -13.74
C ASP A 102 -21.27 2.39 -14.75
N GLU A 103 -22.56 2.71 -14.89
CA GLU A 103 -23.08 3.69 -15.84
C GLU A 103 -22.56 5.12 -15.60
N ARG A 104 -21.89 5.36 -14.47
CA ARG A 104 -21.28 6.65 -14.13
C ARG A 104 -19.88 6.81 -14.76
N GLY A 105 -19.41 5.82 -15.52
CA GLY A 105 -18.24 5.93 -16.39
C GLY A 105 -16.89 5.60 -15.73
N THR A 106 -15.82 5.72 -16.52
CA THR A 106 -14.47 5.27 -16.18
C THR A 106 -13.49 6.41 -15.91
N GLU A 107 -13.97 7.65 -15.79
CA GLU A 107 -13.13 8.81 -15.48
C GLU A 107 -12.24 8.55 -14.26
N LEU A 108 -11.00 9.04 -14.31
CA LEU A 108 -10.02 8.87 -13.24
C LEU A 108 -10.45 9.65 -11.99
N GLY A 109 -10.53 8.98 -10.83
CA GLY A 109 -11.13 9.52 -9.61
C GLY A 109 -12.66 9.69 -9.69
N GLY A 110 -13.29 9.13 -10.73
CA GLY A 110 -14.72 9.21 -10.97
C GLY A 110 -15.55 8.31 -10.04
N LYS A 111 -16.87 8.48 -10.09
CA LYS A 111 -17.81 7.76 -9.21
C LYS A 111 -18.18 6.36 -9.69
N GLY A 112 -17.73 5.94 -10.87
CA GLY A 112 -18.20 4.71 -11.50
C GLY A 112 -17.60 3.44 -10.94
N PHE A 113 -16.54 3.48 -10.12
CA PHE A 113 -15.89 2.28 -9.59
C PHE A 113 -16.87 1.36 -8.85
N ARG A 114 -16.87 0.07 -9.18
CA ARG A 114 -17.71 -0.97 -8.55
C ARG A 114 -16.96 -2.20 -8.08
N GLY A 115 -15.66 -2.28 -8.32
CA GLY A 115 -14.82 -3.34 -7.78
C GLY A 115 -13.65 -3.71 -8.67
N TRP A 116 -12.69 -4.38 -8.05
CA TRP A 116 -11.45 -4.83 -8.64
C TRP A 116 -11.06 -6.16 -8.02
N SER A 117 -10.70 -7.14 -8.85
CA SER A 117 -10.15 -8.42 -8.39
C SER A 117 -8.64 -8.52 -8.56
N GLY A 118 -8.03 -7.61 -9.32
CA GLY A 118 -6.74 -7.91 -9.94
C GLY A 118 -6.83 -9.24 -10.71
N GLY A 119 -5.86 -10.12 -10.50
CA GLY A 119 -5.87 -11.51 -10.96
C GLY A 119 -6.37 -12.53 -9.93
N ALA A 120 -6.96 -12.10 -8.80
CA ALA A 120 -7.34 -12.99 -7.70
C ALA A 120 -8.57 -13.87 -8.00
N ARG A 121 -9.39 -13.48 -8.98
CA ARG A 121 -10.67 -14.14 -9.31
C ARG A 121 -10.79 -14.35 -10.81
N THR A 122 -11.52 -15.38 -11.20
CA THR A 122 -11.87 -15.67 -12.61
C THR A 122 -13.28 -15.22 -12.99
N GLU A 123 -14.09 -14.85 -12.00
CA GLU A 123 -15.44 -14.34 -12.18
C GLU A 123 -15.88 -13.46 -11.00
N PHE A 124 -16.91 -12.66 -11.22
CA PHE A 124 -17.56 -11.86 -10.20
C PHE A 124 -19.03 -11.60 -10.53
N PHE A 125 -19.80 -11.23 -9.50
CA PHE A 125 -21.12 -10.66 -9.64
C PHE A 125 -21.30 -9.41 -8.81
N VAL A 126 -22.26 -8.57 -9.23
CA VAL A 126 -22.75 -7.42 -8.49
C VAL A 126 -24.28 -7.44 -8.48
N ARG A 127 -24.85 -7.32 -7.28
CA ARG A 127 -26.29 -7.11 -7.02
C ARG A 127 -26.49 -5.94 -6.07
N ALA A 128 -27.75 -5.57 -5.87
CA ALA A 128 -28.13 -4.56 -4.89
C ALA A 128 -27.72 -4.93 -3.46
N ASP A 129 -27.91 -6.19 -3.07
CA ASP A 129 -27.79 -6.69 -1.71
C ASP A 129 -26.44 -7.35 -1.40
N ASP A 130 -25.74 -7.81 -2.42
CA ASP A 130 -24.54 -8.63 -2.30
C ASP A 130 -23.63 -8.50 -3.53
N ALA A 131 -22.35 -8.81 -3.35
CA ALA A 131 -21.37 -8.82 -4.43
C ALA A 131 -20.23 -9.79 -4.11
N THR A 132 -19.51 -10.21 -5.14
CA THR A 132 -18.26 -10.97 -4.95
C THR A 132 -17.27 -10.13 -4.11
N PRO A 133 -16.53 -10.70 -3.14
CA PRO A 133 -15.56 -9.93 -2.37
C PRO A 133 -14.53 -9.25 -3.30
N GLY A 134 -14.22 -7.98 -3.06
CA GLY A 134 -13.51 -7.10 -4.00
C GLY A 134 -14.43 -6.16 -4.77
N TYR A 135 -15.74 -6.43 -4.76
CA TYR A 135 -16.78 -5.63 -5.42
C TYR A 135 -17.75 -5.02 -4.42
N ILE A 136 -18.30 -3.88 -4.80
CA ILE A 136 -19.18 -3.06 -3.95
C ILE A 136 -20.63 -3.42 -4.29
N PRO A 137 -21.43 -3.94 -3.35
CA PRO A 137 -22.86 -4.18 -3.57
C PRO A 137 -23.60 -2.85 -3.76
N GLY A 138 -24.69 -2.89 -4.52
CA GLY A 138 -25.50 -1.72 -4.85
C GLY A 138 -26.26 -1.92 -6.16
N PRO A 139 -27.33 -1.14 -6.42
CA PRO A 139 -28.27 -1.45 -7.49
C PRO A 139 -27.61 -1.53 -8.86
N VAL A 140 -28.06 -2.48 -9.69
CA VAL A 140 -27.62 -2.61 -11.09
C VAL A 140 -28.46 -1.70 -11.97
N ARG A 141 -27.98 -0.49 -12.22
CA ARG A 141 -28.71 0.54 -12.97
C ARG A 141 -28.54 0.36 -14.47
N ALA A 142 -29.57 0.74 -15.22
CA ALA A 142 -29.50 0.73 -16.68
C ALA A 142 -28.52 1.79 -17.19
N GLY A 143 -27.80 1.46 -18.26
CA GLY A 143 -26.80 2.31 -18.89
C GLY A 143 -25.57 1.51 -19.34
N THR A 144 -24.54 2.21 -19.81
CA THR A 144 -23.31 1.58 -20.28
C THR A 144 -22.37 1.33 -19.11
N TRP A 145 -22.25 0.06 -18.70
CA TRP A 145 -21.24 -0.39 -17.76
C TRP A 145 -19.94 -0.72 -18.50
N HIS A 146 -18.82 -0.77 -17.80
CA HIS A 146 -17.50 -1.00 -18.38
C HIS A 146 -16.78 -2.09 -17.61
N ILE A 147 -16.58 -3.25 -18.24
CA ILE A 147 -15.69 -4.27 -17.69
C ILE A 147 -14.26 -3.79 -17.96
N ALA A 148 -13.51 -3.56 -16.89
CA ALA A 148 -12.12 -3.12 -16.97
C ALA A 148 -11.22 -4.36 -17.04
N LEU A 149 -10.47 -4.47 -18.13
CA LEU A 149 -9.43 -5.46 -18.34
C LEU A 149 -8.08 -4.79 -18.12
N GLY A 150 -7.30 -5.26 -17.15
CA GLY A 150 -5.98 -4.73 -16.84
C GLY A 150 -4.87 -5.69 -17.26
N PRO A 151 -4.36 -5.67 -18.50
CA PRO A 151 -3.23 -6.53 -18.89
C PRO A 151 -2.01 -6.19 -18.03
N TYR A 152 -1.70 -7.06 -17.06
CA TYR A 152 -0.57 -6.91 -16.14
C TYR A 152 0.75 -7.19 -16.87
N THR A 153 0.77 -8.28 -17.63
CA THR A 153 1.84 -8.67 -18.54
C THR A 153 1.23 -9.25 -19.81
N VAL A 154 1.84 -8.96 -20.96
CA VAL A 154 1.42 -9.45 -22.27
C VAL A 154 2.60 -10.14 -22.94
N ALA A 155 2.45 -11.42 -23.23
CA ALA A 155 3.41 -12.21 -23.98
C ALA A 155 3.59 -11.66 -25.41
N PRO A 156 4.74 -11.89 -26.08
CA PRO A 156 5.01 -11.38 -27.43
C PRO A 156 3.94 -11.73 -28.47
N GLU A 157 3.30 -12.88 -28.33
CA GLU A 157 2.24 -13.38 -29.21
C GLU A 157 0.87 -12.71 -28.94
N GLY A 158 0.80 -11.87 -27.90
CA GLY A 158 -0.42 -11.23 -27.42
C GLY A 158 -1.13 -12.01 -26.31
N LEU A 159 -2.20 -11.41 -25.81
CA LEU A 159 -3.05 -11.94 -24.74
C LEU A 159 -4.47 -12.16 -25.29
N PRO A 160 -4.76 -13.36 -25.83
CA PRO A 160 -6.12 -13.76 -26.16
C PRO A 160 -6.94 -13.91 -24.88
N TYR A 161 -8.15 -13.34 -24.88
CA TYR A 161 -9.10 -13.44 -23.79
C TYR A 161 -10.50 -13.78 -24.30
N GLU A 162 -11.30 -14.36 -23.41
CA GLU A 162 -12.73 -14.58 -23.56
C GLU A 162 -13.44 -14.03 -22.32
N LEU A 163 -14.47 -13.21 -22.53
CA LEU A 163 -15.26 -12.56 -21.50
C LEU A 163 -16.72 -12.95 -21.68
N THR A 164 -17.33 -13.52 -20.66
CA THR A 164 -18.74 -13.92 -20.64
C THR A 164 -19.50 -13.07 -19.63
N VAL A 165 -20.48 -12.31 -20.12
CA VAL A 165 -21.36 -11.46 -19.33
C VAL A 165 -22.75 -12.08 -19.30
N THR A 166 -23.30 -12.27 -18.11
CA THR A 166 -24.66 -12.74 -17.87
C THR A 166 -25.43 -11.70 -17.08
N LEU A 167 -26.57 -11.28 -17.60
CA LEU A 167 -27.52 -10.41 -16.92
C LEU A 167 -28.71 -11.24 -16.44
N THR A 168 -29.02 -11.15 -15.16
CA THR A 168 -30.24 -11.75 -14.58
C THR A 168 -31.26 -10.64 -14.36
N TYR A 169 -32.47 -10.80 -14.91
CA TYR A 169 -33.57 -9.85 -14.76
C TYR A 169 -34.41 -10.14 -13.53
N GLY A 170 -35.03 -9.11 -12.97
CA GLY A 170 -35.91 -9.21 -11.82
C GLY A 170 -36.00 -7.95 -10.99
N GLU A 171 -36.72 -8.06 -9.87
CA GLU A 171 -36.75 -7.00 -8.86
C GLU A 171 -35.37 -6.83 -8.22
N GLN A 172 -34.99 -5.57 -7.97
CA GLN A 172 -33.76 -5.23 -7.26
C GLN A 172 -33.91 -5.58 -5.77
N GLY A 173 -32.89 -6.21 -5.21
CA GLY A 173 -32.77 -6.36 -3.76
C GLY A 173 -32.61 -5.02 -3.04
N ARG A 174 -32.66 -5.04 -1.71
CA ARG A 174 -32.37 -3.86 -0.89
C ARG A 174 -30.88 -3.81 -0.60
N THR A 175 -30.22 -2.69 -0.91
CA THR A 175 -28.83 -2.45 -0.51
C THR A 175 -28.72 -2.20 1.00
N PRO A 176 -27.97 -3.03 1.75
CA PRO A 176 -27.70 -2.78 3.15
C PRO A 176 -26.97 -1.45 3.34
N ARG A 177 -27.30 -0.74 4.43
CA ARG A 177 -26.49 0.39 4.85
C ARG A 177 -25.22 -0.15 5.52
N PRO A 178 -24.02 0.21 5.06
CA PRO A 178 -22.79 -0.27 5.67
C PRO A 178 -22.66 0.27 7.10
N VAL A 179 -22.15 -0.58 7.99
CA VAL A 179 -21.70 -0.21 9.33
C VAL A 179 -20.18 -0.39 9.32
N TYR A 180 -19.47 0.55 9.93
CA TYR A 180 -18.01 0.58 9.92
C TYR A 180 -17.47 0.45 11.34
N PRO A 181 -16.23 -0.05 11.52
CA PRO A 181 -15.61 -0.13 12.83
C PRO A 181 -15.49 1.25 13.49
N PRO A 182 -15.53 1.32 14.83
CA PRO A 182 -15.31 2.56 15.56
C PRO A 182 -13.88 3.08 15.34
N SER A 183 -13.69 4.41 15.35
CA SER A 183 -12.36 5.04 15.25
C SER A 183 -11.53 4.99 16.54
N ARG A 184 -12.00 4.25 17.54
CA ARG A 184 -11.43 4.12 18.88
C ARG A 184 -11.67 2.72 19.42
N ALA A 185 -10.68 2.18 20.12
CA ALA A 185 -10.83 1.04 21.02
C ALA A 185 -10.44 1.44 22.45
N LYS A 186 -10.58 0.52 23.40
CA LYS A 186 -10.19 0.73 24.80
C LYS A 186 -8.67 0.82 24.91
N GLY A 187 -8.16 2.04 24.98
CA GLY A 187 -6.74 2.29 25.19
C GLY A 187 -6.30 2.30 26.65
N ARG A 188 -5.02 2.60 26.83
CA ARG A 188 -4.28 2.68 28.09
C ARG A 188 -3.80 4.11 28.38
N GLY A 189 -4.37 5.12 27.70
CA GLY A 189 -3.82 6.48 27.68
C GLY A 189 -2.49 6.54 26.93
N ARG A 190 -1.58 7.44 27.32
CA ARG A 190 -0.30 7.59 26.62
C ARG A 190 0.58 6.35 26.84
N ALA A 191 0.74 5.55 25.79
CA ALA A 191 1.43 4.27 25.86
C ALA A 191 2.02 3.87 24.51
N TRP A 192 2.88 2.85 24.53
CA TRP A 192 3.28 2.13 23.33
C TRP A 192 2.17 1.16 22.92
N TYR A 193 1.69 1.29 21.69
CA TYR A 193 0.69 0.44 21.07
C TYR A 193 1.32 -0.31 19.89
N ARG A 194 1.02 -1.60 19.76
CA ARG A 194 1.58 -2.46 18.69
C ARG A 194 0.57 -2.60 17.57
N GLY A 195 1.01 -2.53 16.32
CA GLY A 195 0.11 -2.77 15.20
C GLY A 195 0.77 -3.25 13.93
N ASP A 196 -0.09 -3.56 12.98
CA ASP A 196 0.27 -4.06 11.65
C ASP A 196 -0.64 -3.38 10.63
N CYS A 197 -0.06 -2.52 9.80
CA CYS A 197 -0.79 -1.60 8.93
C CYS A 197 -0.96 -2.09 7.50
N HIS A 198 -0.43 -3.27 7.17
CA HIS A 198 -0.42 -3.80 5.81
C HIS A 198 -0.79 -5.28 5.85
N ILE A 199 -2.07 -5.59 5.56
CA ILE A 199 -2.64 -6.93 5.63
C ILE A 199 -3.72 -7.09 4.55
N HIS A 200 -3.75 -8.24 3.88
CA HIS A 200 -4.70 -8.55 2.81
C HIS A 200 -5.71 -9.60 3.25
N SER A 201 -6.98 -9.33 2.97
CA SER A 201 -8.07 -10.27 3.20
C SER A 201 -8.50 -10.92 1.88
N TRP A 202 -9.46 -11.84 1.96
CA TRP A 202 -10.09 -12.42 0.78
C TRP A 202 -10.86 -11.40 -0.10
N PHE A 203 -10.98 -10.12 0.30
CA PHE A 203 -11.56 -9.06 -0.50
C PHE A 203 -10.60 -8.55 -1.58
N SER A 204 -9.29 -8.82 -1.48
CA SER A 204 -8.37 -8.79 -2.62
C SER A 204 -7.87 -10.20 -2.97
N ASP A 205 -6.59 -10.45 -2.75
CA ASP A 205 -5.83 -11.64 -3.11
C ASP A 205 -5.35 -12.43 -1.88
N GLY A 206 -5.69 -11.94 -0.68
CA GLY A 206 -5.58 -12.70 0.56
C GLY A 206 -6.47 -13.95 0.56
N ARG A 207 -6.27 -14.80 1.56
CA ARG A 207 -7.01 -16.06 1.75
C ARG A 207 -7.66 -16.19 3.12
N ARG A 208 -7.51 -15.15 3.95
CA ARG A 208 -8.11 -15.08 5.29
C ARG A 208 -9.30 -14.13 5.27
N THR A 209 -10.31 -14.49 6.05
CA THR A 209 -11.45 -13.62 6.34
C THR A 209 -11.06 -12.51 7.32
N PRO A 210 -11.80 -11.39 7.38
CA PRO A 210 -11.60 -10.37 8.40
C PRO A 210 -11.60 -10.93 9.84
N ALA A 211 -12.43 -11.94 10.12
CA ALA A 211 -12.49 -12.58 11.43
C ALA A 211 -11.22 -13.36 11.77
N GLU A 212 -10.67 -14.12 10.83
CA GLU A 212 -9.41 -14.84 11.02
C GLU A 212 -8.24 -13.87 11.22
N ILE A 213 -8.19 -12.79 10.42
CA ILE A 213 -7.17 -11.75 10.57
C ILE A 213 -7.25 -11.11 11.97
N ALA A 214 -8.45 -10.72 12.42
CA ALA A 214 -8.62 -10.10 13.72
C ALA A 214 -8.27 -11.06 14.89
N ALA A 215 -8.53 -12.35 14.74
CA ALA A 215 -8.11 -13.36 15.72
C ALA A 215 -6.57 -13.50 15.76
N LEU A 216 -5.93 -13.54 14.59
CA LEU A 216 -4.47 -13.62 14.48
C LEU A 216 -3.79 -12.34 14.99
N ALA A 217 -4.36 -11.16 14.74
CA ALA A 217 -3.87 -9.89 15.27
C ALA A 217 -3.86 -9.89 16.81
N ARG A 218 -4.96 -10.33 17.44
CA ARG A 218 -5.03 -10.50 18.89
C ARG A 218 -4.02 -11.53 19.41
N ALA A 219 -3.87 -12.67 18.72
CA ALA A 219 -2.88 -13.68 19.09
C ALA A 219 -1.43 -13.13 19.01
N ALA A 220 -1.15 -12.29 18.01
CA ALA A 220 0.10 -11.58 17.84
C ALA A 220 0.29 -10.41 18.82
N GLY A 221 -0.69 -10.10 19.67
CA GLY A 221 -0.62 -9.04 20.67
C GLY A 221 -0.68 -7.63 20.07
N LEU A 222 -1.37 -7.48 18.94
CA LEU A 222 -1.59 -6.19 18.30
C LEU A 222 -2.76 -5.45 18.99
N ASP A 223 -2.57 -4.15 19.20
CA ASP A 223 -3.57 -3.20 19.66
C ASP A 223 -4.34 -2.57 18.48
N PHE A 224 -3.72 -2.49 17.30
CA PHE A 224 -4.35 -1.96 16.10
C PHE A 224 -3.93 -2.67 14.82
N ILE A 225 -4.81 -2.64 13.82
CA ILE A 225 -4.52 -3.06 12.45
C ILE A 225 -5.08 -2.04 11.45
N ASN A 226 -4.65 -2.12 10.19
CA ASN A 226 -5.27 -1.40 9.08
C ASN A 226 -5.71 -2.38 7.99
N SER A 227 -6.93 -2.21 7.50
CA SER A 227 -7.38 -2.86 6.26
C SER A 227 -6.61 -2.29 5.08
N SER A 228 -6.06 -3.13 4.21
CA SER A 228 -5.30 -2.67 3.04
C SER A 228 -5.51 -3.54 1.79
N ASP A 229 -6.72 -4.07 1.58
CA ASP A 229 -7.03 -4.83 0.36
C ASP A 229 -6.71 -4.00 -0.91
N HIS A 230 -6.21 -4.66 -1.95
CA HIS A 230 -5.74 -3.98 -3.16
C HIS A 230 -6.86 -3.27 -3.92
N ASN A 231 -6.73 -1.95 -4.07
CA ASN A 231 -7.56 -1.12 -4.95
C ASN A 231 -9.08 -1.27 -4.73
N THR A 232 -9.51 -1.58 -3.51
CA THR A 232 -10.93 -1.77 -3.18
C THR A 232 -11.19 -1.51 -1.70
N TYR A 233 -12.25 -0.75 -1.41
CA TYR A 233 -12.75 -0.54 -0.06
C TYR A 233 -13.80 -1.58 0.35
N SER A 234 -14.08 -2.59 -0.46
CA SER A 234 -15.22 -3.50 -0.27
C SER A 234 -15.22 -4.24 1.07
N SER A 235 -14.06 -4.44 1.70
CA SER A 235 -13.93 -5.04 3.04
C SER A 235 -14.32 -4.13 4.19
N HIS A 236 -14.38 -2.80 4.00
CA HIS A 236 -14.45 -1.81 5.09
C HIS A 236 -15.61 -2.07 6.06
N ALA A 237 -16.79 -2.44 5.54
CA ALA A 237 -17.96 -2.70 6.35
C ALA A 237 -17.88 -4.03 7.13
N HIS A 238 -17.07 -4.98 6.68
CA HIS A 238 -16.93 -6.31 7.29
C HIS A 238 -16.03 -6.31 8.53
N TRP A 239 -15.32 -5.20 8.79
CA TRP A 239 -14.49 -5.02 9.96
C TRP A 239 -15.25 -4.59 11.22
N ALA A 240 -16.49 -4.09 11.08
CA ALA A 240 -17.26 -3.55 12.20
C ALA A 240 -17.43 -4.57 13.33
N ASP A 241 -17.78 -5.81 12.99
CA ASP A 241 -18.00 -6.88 13.95
C ASP A 241 -16.70 -7.47 14.52
N GLN A 242 -15.53 -7.09 13.99
CA GLN A 242 -14.23 -7.66 14.35
C GLN A 242 -13.42 -6.81 15.33
N ALA A 243 -13.71 -5.51 15.38
CA ALA A 243 -13.01 -4.56 16.24
C ALA A 243 -13.19 -4.88 17.73
N GLY A 244 -14.43 -5.17 18.15
CA GLY A 244 -14.76 -5.31 19.57
C GLY A 244 -14.39 -4.06 20.37
N ASP A 245 -14.10 -4.23 21.66
CA ASP A 245 -13.65 -3.13 22.54
C ASP A 245 -12.12 -3.02 22.60
N ASP A 246 -11.38 -4.01 22.10
CA ASP A 246 -9.96 -4.23 22.40
C ASP A 246 -9.01 -4.04 21.20
N LEU A 247 -9.51 -4.05 19.97
CA LEU A 247 -8.71 -3.92 18.75
C LEU A 247 -9.17 -2.70 17.94
N LEU A 248 -8.28 -1.75 17.72
CA LEU A 248 -8.54 -0.64 16.80
C LEU A 248 -8.34 -1.13 15.37
N ILE A 249 -9.40 -1.09 14.56
CA ILE A 249 -9.33 -1.43 13.14
C ILE A 249 -9.46 -0.16 12.31
N MET A 250 -8.33 0.31 11.80
CA MET A 250 -8.28 1.40 10.83
C MET A 250 -8.63 0.87 9.43
N LEU A 251 -9.17 1.74 8.60
CA LEU A 251 -9.59 1.42 7.24
C LEU A 251 -8.64 2.03 6.23
N GLY A 252 -8.55 1.44 5.05
CA GLY A 252 -7.57 1.81 4.05
C GLY A 252 -7.58 0.82 2.89
N GLU A 253 -6.71 1.09 1.94
CA GLU A 253 -6.44 0.19 0.81
C GLU A 253 -4.94 0.26 0.50
N GLU A 254 -4.40 -0.82 -0.06
CA GLU A 254 -3.12 -0.73 -0.75
C GLU A 254 -3.41 -0.34 -2.21
N ILE A 255 -3.01 0.87 -2.58
CA ILE A 255 -3.14 1.39 -3.93
C ILE A 255 -2.00 0.79 -4.75
N THR A 256 -2.34 -0.20 -5.56
CA THR A 256 -1.40 -1.03 -6.33
C THR A 256 -1.31 -0.52 -7.76
N THR A 257 -0.27 0.26 -8.05
CA THR A 257 0.00 0.79 -9.40
C THR A 257 0.96 -0.12 -10.17
N ARG A 258 1.27 0.22 -11.43
CA ARG A 258 2.33 -0.47 -12.21
C ARG A 258 3.76 -0.06 -11.81
N ASN A 259 3.92 0.89 -10.89
CA ASN A 259 5.19 1.56 -10.59
C ASN A 259 5.44 1.74 -9.07
N GLY A 260 4.82 0.90 -8.25
CA GLY A 260 4.91 1.00 -6.80
C GLY A 260 3.54 0.87 -6.14
N HIS A 261 3.56 0.42 -4.90
CA HIS A 261 2.37 0.32 -4.06
C HIS A 261 2.41 1.36 -2.95
N VAL A 262 1.24 1.81 -2.49
CA VAL A 262 1.13 2.75 -1.38
C VAL A 262 -0.05 2.37 -0.50
N VAL A 263 0.18 2.21 0.80
CA VAL A 263 -0.88 2.01 1.78
C VAL A 263 -1.50 3.37 2.10
N ALA A 264 -2.80 3.50 1.80
CA ALA A 264 -3.63 4.61 2.27
C ALA A 264 -4.10 4.30 3.69
N LEU A 265 -3.29 4.68 4.68
CA LEU A 265 -3.41 4.20 6.06
C LEU A 265 -4.43 5.03 6.86
N GLY A 266 -5.52 4.39 7.30
CA GLY A 266 -6.54 5.03 8.14
C GLY A 266 -7.31 6.11 7.39
N THR A 267 -7.96 5.77 6.28
CA THR A 267 -8.87 6.65 5.52
C THR A 267 -10.31 6.59 6.05
N ASP A 268 -11.12 7.54 5.62
CA ASP A 268 -12.56 7.51 5.88
C ASP A 268 -13.21 6.30 5.19
N PRO A 269 -14.23 5.67 5.82
CA PRO A 269 -14.88 4.51 5.23
C PRO A 269 -15.46 4.78 3.84
N GLY A 270 -15.30 3.82 2.92
CA GLY A 270 -15.81 3.95 1.56
C GLY A 270 -14.98 4.86 0.63
N THR A 271 -13.81 5.33 1.08
CA THR A 271 -12.88 6.07 0.23
C THR A 271 -12.31 5.15 -0.84
N PHE A 272 -12.38 5.59 -2.08
CA PHE A 272 -11.72 4.97 -3.23
C PHE A 272 -10.67 5.94 -3.76
N VAL A 273 -9.44 5.47 -3.92
CA VAL A 273 -8.34 6.23 -4.54
C VAL A 273 -7.90 5.51 -5.81
N ASP A 274 -7.90 6.24 -6.92
CA ASP A 274 -7.75 5.63 -8.22
C ASP A 274 -6.28 5.30 -8.53
N TRP A 275 -5.96 4.02 -8.70
CA TRP A 275 -4.62 3.50 -8.95
C TRP A 275 -4.18 3.53 -10.43
N ARG A 276 -5.08 3.91 -11.35
CA ARG A 276 -4.93 3.72 -12.81
C ARG A 276 -4.01 4.77 -13.45
N TYR A 277 -2.78 4.86 -12.97
CA TYR A 277 -1.74 5.78 -13.43
C TYR A 277 -0.34 5.18 -13.29
N ARG A 278 0.61 5.74 -14.04
CA ARG A 278 2.05 5.42 -13.96
C ARG A 278 2.84 6.56 -13.33
N ALA A 279 4.07 6.28 -12.90
CA ALA A 279 5.00 7.29 -12.38
C ALA A 279 5.23 8.43 -13.38
N ARG A 280 5.36 8.10 -14.67
CA ARG A 280 5.56 9.09 -15.75
C ARG A 280 4.36 10.02 -15.99
N ASP A 281 3.17 9.66 -15.49
CA ASP A 281 1.95 10.45 -15.72
C ASP A 281 1.85 11.62 -14.72
N ASN A 282 2.75 11.70 -13.73
CA ASN A 282 2.82 12.74 -12.71
C ASN A 282 1.49 12.98 -11.97
N ARG A 283 0.78 11.89 -11.63
CA ARG A 283 -0.52 11.94 -10.93
C ARG A 283 -0.48 11.60 -9.46
N PHE A 284 0.61 10.98 -8.98
CA PHE A 284 0.69 10.48 -7.61
C PHE A 284 0.39 11.56 -6.57
N GLY A 285 0.93 12.78 -6.72
CA GLY A 285 0.64 13.87 -5.79
C GLY A 285 -0.84 14.24 -5.71
N THR A 286 -1.63 14.05 -6.77
CA THR A 286 -3.09 14.26 -6.73
C THR A 286 -3.77 13.24 -5.83
N TYR A 287 -3.47 11.96 -6.02
CA TYR A 287 -4.07 10.89 -5.23
C TYR A 287 -3.54 10.83 -3.79
N ALA A 288 -2.29 11.20 -3.56
CA ALA A 288 -1.74 11.42 -2.23
C ALA A 288 -2.51 12.51 -1.46
N ARG A 289 -2.97 13.58 -2.14
CA ARG A 289 -3.85 14.58 -1.52
C ARG A 289 -5.26 14.05 -1.25
N GLU A 290 -5.77 13.14 -2.07
CA GLU A 290 -7.07 12.50 -1.83
C GLU A 290 -7.03 11.60 -0.60
N VAL A 291 -5.98 10.79 -0.43
CA VAL A 291 -5.73 10.01 0.79
C VAL A 291 -5.77 10.91 2.03
N ARG A 292 -5.02 12.02 2.01
CA ARG A 292 -4.99 12.99 3.13
C ARG A 292 -6.32 13.69 3.36
N ARG A 293 -7.07 14.02 2.30
CA ARG A 293 -8.41 14.61 2.40
C ARG A 293 -9.40 13.65 3.07
N ALA A 294 -9.22 12.34 2.88
CA ALA A 294 -9.95 11.30 3.59
C ALA A 294 -9.37 10.99 4.98
N GLY A 295 -8.47 11.84 5.51
CA GLY A 295 -7.84 11.68 6.82
C GLY A 295 -6.82 10.54 6.93
N GLY A 296 -6.36 9.99 5.80
CA GLY A 296 -5.34 8.94 5.76
C GLY A 296 -3.91 9.47 5.73
N LEU A 297 -2.96 8.57 5.96
CA LEU A 297 -1.53 8.77 5.72
C LEU A 297 -1.12 8.08 4.40
N VAL A 298 -0.17 8.69 3.69
CA VAL A 298 0.41 8.15 2.47
C VAL A 298 1.69 7.39 2.83
N VAL A 299 1.66 6.05 2.72
CA VAL A 299 2.79 5.19 3.09
C VAL A 299 3.25 4.37 1.90
N PRO A 300 4.35 4.73 1.20
CA PRO A 300 4.95 3.87 0.19
C PRO A 300 5.27 2.51 0.81
N ALA A 301 4.72 1.47 0.20
CA ALA A 301 4.86 0.11 0.68
C ALA A 301 6.09 -0.54 0.07
N HIS A 302 6.77 -1.38 0.87
CA HIS A 302 7.90 -2.23 0.48
C HIS A 302 8.71 -1.73 -0.75
N PRO A 303 9.36 -0.54 -0.68
CA PRO A 303 9.78 0.20 -1.89
C PRO A 303 10.70 -0.55 -2.84
N HIS A 304 11.46 -1.52 -2.31
CA HIS A 304 12.42 -2.32 -3.06
C HIS A 304 11.96 -3.76 -3.32
N ALA A 305 10.70 -4.10 -3.01
CA ALA A 305 10.13 -5.40 -3.33
C ALA A 305 10.32 -5.75 -4.81
N THR A 306 10.68 -7.02 -5.04
CA THR A 306 11.10 -7.50 -6.37
C THR A 306 9.95 -8.05 -7.21
N CYS A 307 8.73 -8.10 -6.66
CA CYS A 307 7.55 -8.45 -7.45
C CYS A 307 7.28 -7.43 -8.55
N ILE A 308 6.76 -7.93 -9.68
CA ILE A 308 6.46 -7.09 -10.85
C ILE A 308 5.48 -6.01 -10.41
N GLY A 309 5.79 -4.74 -10.68
CA GLY A 309 4.92 -3.59 -10.35
C GLY A 309 5.07 -3.05 -8.93
N CYS A 310 5.68 -3.81 -8.01
CA CYS A 310 5.85 -3.42 -6.60
C CYS A 310 6.97 -2.39 -6.39
N ASN A 311 8.03 -2.44 -7.21
CA ASN A 311 9.18 -1.56 -7.06
C ASN A 311 8.79 -0.08 -7.20
N TRP A 312 9.03 0.71 -6.15
CA TRP A 312 8.60 2.10 -6.01
C TRP A 312 9.35 3.05 -6.94
N LYS A 313 8.61 3.80 -7.77
CA LYS A 313 9.18 4.75 -8.76
C LYS A 313 8.67 6.18 -8.64
N PHE A 314 7.88 6.51 -7.62
CA PHE A 314 7.31 7.86 -7.47
C PHE A 314 8.19 8.80 -6.64
N GLY A 315 9.26 8.29 -6.02
CA GLY A 315 10.04 9.01 -5.02
C GLY A 315 9.24 9.22 -3.73
N PHE A 316 9.90 9.67 -2.66
CA PHE A 316 9.21 9.79 -1.37
C PHE A 316 8.53 11.13 -1.14
N GLY A 317 8.51 12.06 -2.11
CA GLY A 317 8.07 13.46 -1.96
C GLY A 317 6.72 13.65 -1.27
N GLU A 318 5.81 12.70 -1.46
CA GLU A 318 4.45 12.71 -0.94
C GLU A 318 4.24 11.73 0.22
N ALA A 319 5.29 11.10 0.75
CA ALA A 319 5.16 10.13 1.85
C ALA A 319 4.99 10.83 3.22
N ASP A 320 4.06 10.33 4.03
CA ASP A 320 3.91 10.70 5.45
C ASP A 320 4.67 9.72 6.38
N ALA A 321 4.93 8.50 5.91
CA ALA A 321 5.83 7.49 6.48
C ALA A 321 6.27 6.54 5.35
N VAL A 322 7.25 5.66 5.56
CA VAL A 322 7.68 4.63 4.59
C VAL A 322 7.73 3.27 5.26
N GLU A 323 7.18 2.24 4.60
CA GLU A 323 7.35 0.85 5.03
C GLU A 323 8.76 0.36 4.65
N VAL A 324 9.62 0.28 5.64
CA VAL A 324 11.05 -0.06 5.46
C VAL A 324 11.30 -1.56 5.69
N TRP A 325 10.41 -2.22 6.43
CA TRP A 325 10.47 -3.66 6.66
C TRP A 325 9.10 -4.27 6.39
N ASN A 326 9.06 -5.17 5.41
CA ASN A 326 7.87 -5.88 4.97
C ASN A 326 8.03 -7.40 5.15
N GLY A 327 7.14 -8.03 5.92
CA GLY A 327 7.14 -9.49 6.08
C GLY A 327 8.46 -10.05 6.67
N PRO A 328 8.92 -11.23 6.21
CA PRO A 328 10.24 -11.76 6.58
C PRO A 328 11.36 -10.82 6.13
N TYR A 329 12.27 -10.46 7.02
CA TYR A 329 13.36 -9.53 6.69
C TYR A 329 14.32 -10.09 5.63
N THR A 330 14.31 -9.51 4.43
CA THR A 330 15.12 -9.92 3.28
C THR A 330 16.04 -8.81 2.78
N ALA A 331 16.79 -9.08 1.70
CA ALA A 331 17.80 -8.14 1.19
C ALA A 331 17.20 -6.84 0.64
N ASP A 332 15.98 -6.88 0.13
CA ASP A 332 15.19 -5.71 -0.27
C ASP A 332 14.78 -4.83 0.91
N ASP A 333 14.48 -5.40 2.08
CA ASP A 333 14.29 -4.60 3.30
C ASP A 333 15.59 -3.91 3.73
N GLU A 334 16.73 -4.60 3.63
CA GLU A 334 18.04 -3.98 3.94
C GLU A 334 18.34 -2.80 3.01
N ILE A 335 17.98 -2.90 1.72
CA ILE A 335 18.07 -1.78 0.77
C ILE A 335 17.09 -0.66 1.15
N SER A 336 15.85 -1.01 1.51
CA SER A 336 14.83 -0.05 1.95
C SER A 336 15.27 0.72 3.19
N LEU A 337 15.91 0.05 4.15
CA LEU A 337 16.47 0.65 5.36
C LEU A 337 17.60 1.62 5.04
N ALA A 338 18.53 1.22 4.17
CA ALA A 338 19.63 2.07 3.75
C ALA A 338 19.16 3.29 2.93
N ASP A 339 18.20 3.13 2.02
CA ASP A 339 17.65 4.25 1.24
C ASP A 339 16.89 5.23 2.14
N TRP A 340 16.06 4.72 3.06
CA TRP A 340 15.37 5.53 4.05
C TRP A 340 16.33 6.30 4.97
N ASP A 341 17.36 5.65 5.49
CA ASP A 341 18.38 6.28 6.36
C ASP A 341 19.08 7.46 5.66
N ASN A 342 19.38 7.32 4.37
CA ASN A 342 19.93 8.42 3.56
C ASN A 342 18.98 9.62 3.46
N THR A 343 17.66 9.41 3.54
CA THR A 343 16.69 10.53 3.59
C THR A 343 16.77 11.33 4.89
N LEU A 344 17.20 10.72 6.00
CA LEU A 344 17.39 11.41 7.28
C LEU A 344 18.52 12.44 7.17
N VAL A 345 19.63 12.06 6.53
CA VAL A 345 20.77 12.94 6.25
C VAL A 345 20.36 14.13 5.39
N ALA A 346 19.49 13.90 4.40
CA ALA A 346 18.93 14.98 3.60
C ALA A 346 18.14 15.97 4.47
N SER A 347 17.34 15.48 5.43
CA SER A 347 16.57 16.35 6.31
C SER A 347 17.43 17.21 7.23
N VAL A 348 18.54 16.67 7.76
CA VAL A 348 19.49 17.41 8.61
C VAL A 348 20.09 18.60 7.85
N ARG A 349 20.27 18.48 6.52
CA ARG A 349 20.77 19.55 5.66
C ARG A 349 19.71 20.61 5.32
N GLY A 350 18.47 20.46 5.82
CA GLY A 350 17.36 21.38 5.57
C GLY A 350 16.76 21.27 4.17
N SER A 351 17.08 20.22 3.39
CA SER A 351 16.54 20.06 2.04
C SER A 351 15.10 19.53 2.03
N ARG A 352 14.66 18.91 3.14
CA ARG A 352 13.33 18.32 3.29
C ARG A 352 12.99 18.06 4.76
N GLU A 353 11.70 17.97 5.10
CA GLU A 353 11.28 17.32 6.33
C GLU A 353 11.66 15.82 6.31
N TRP A 354 11.99 15.26 7.48
CA TRP A 354 12.29 13.83 7.60
C TRP A 354 11.02 12.99 7.52
N ILE A 355 11.17 11.73 7.12
CA ILE A 355 10.04 10.82 6.92
C ILE A 355 10.19 9.66 7.90
N PRO A 356 9.19 9.36 8.74
CA PRO A 356 9.21 8.21 9.62
C PRO A 356 9.25 6.88 8.86
N ALA A 357 9.96 5.91 9.42
CA ALA A 357 9.89 4.51 9.01
C ALA A 357 8.87 3.72 9.82
N MET A 358 8.32 2.68 9.19
CA MET A 358 7.45 1.68 9.79
C MET A 358 7.72 0.30 9.17
N GLY A 359 7.08 -0.74 9.70
CA GLY A 359 7.16 -2.08 9.14
C GLY A 359 5.94 -2.93 9.48
N ASN A 360 5.51 -3.75 8.53
CA ASN A 360 4.23 -4.46 8.57
C ASN A 360 4.35 -5.82 7.87
N SER A 361 3.36 -6.69 8.08
CA SER A 361 3.48 -8.09 7.65
C SER A 361 3.26 -8.33 6.16
N ASP A 362 2.40 -7.53 5.52
CA ASP A 362 1.87 -7.80 4.18
C ASP A 362 1.36 -9.24 4.04
N ALA A 363 0.65 -9.67 5.10
CA ALA A 363 0.20 -11.04 5.20
C ALA A 363 -1.02 -11.30 4.30
N HIS A 364 -0.92 -12.33 3.46
CA HIS A 364 -1.97 -12.73 2.53
C HIS A 364 -2.62 -14.06 2.89
N ARG A 365 -1.83 -15.03 3.34
CA ARG A 365 -2.26 -16.43 3.55
C ARG A 365 -1.31 -17.15 4.50
N ASP A 366 -1.61 -18.41 4.85
CA ASP A 366 -0.59 -19.24 5.49
C ASP A 366 0.56 -19.52 4.51
N PRO A 367 1.84 -19.47 4.96
CA PRO A 367 2.32 -19.32 6.33
C PRO A 367 2.66 -17.86 6.76
N ASP A 368 2.21 -16.83 6.03
CA ASP A 368 2.50 -15.42 6.33
C ASP A 368 2.01 -15.06 7.74
N ARG A 369 2.86 -14.37 8.52
CA ARG A 369 2.60 -14.07 9.93
C ARG A 369 2.02 -12.66 10.08
N ILE A 370 0.77 -12.57 10.52
CA ILE A 370 0.19 -11.30 10.98
C ILE A 370 1.04 -10.73 12.13
N GLY A 371 1.41 -9.45 12.02
CA GLY A 371 2.30 -8.77 12.97
C GLY A 371 3.76 -9.23 12.90
N GLY A 372 4.24 -9.69 11.75
CA GLY A 372 5.65 -9.99 11.51
C GLY A 372 6.21 -9.19 10.34
N PRO A 373 6.77 -7.99 10.55
CA PRO A 373 6.98 -7.29 11.83
C PRO A 373 5.77 -6.49 12.34
N GLN A 374 5.94 -5.86 13.51
CA GLN A 374 5.00 -4.95 14.17
C GLN A 374 5.56 -3.53 14.17
N THR A 375 4.73 -2.54 13.84
CA THR A 375 5.01 -1.14 14.13
C THR A 375 4.51 -0.80 15.52
N VAL A 376 5.42 -0.40 16.42
CA VAL A 376 5.11 -0.04 17.81
C VAL A 376 5.15 1.47 17.97
N VAL A 377 4.01 2.07 18.30
CA VAL A 377 3.77 3.52 18.25
C VAL A 377 3.49 4.08 19.64
N LEU A 378 4.19 5.14 20.03
CA LEU A 378 3.85 5.92 21.22
C LEU A 378 2.75 6.92 20.86
N ALA A 379 1.54 6.65 21.35
CA ALA A 379 0.35 7.46 21.10
C ALA A 379 -0.34 7.84 22.42
N ASP A 380 -1.10 8.93 22.41
CA ASP A 380 -1.79 9.45 23.60
C ASP A 380 -2.98 8.60 24.03
N ASP A 381 -3.54 7.81 23.12
CA ASP A 381 -4.59 6.82 23.38
C ASP A 381 -4.75 5.87 22.17
N LEU A 382 -5.61 4.86 22.28
CA LEU A 382 -5.90 3.92 21.19
C LEU A 382 -7.04 4.44 20.27
N THR A 383 -6.74 5.50 19.51
CA THR A 383 -7.61 6.03 18.45
C THR A 383 -6.87 6.13 17.11
N ARG A 384 -7.63 6.14 16.01
CA ARG A 384 -7.10 6.35 14.65
C ARG A 384 -6.16 7.57 14.61
N GLU A 385 -6.63 8.70 15.12
CA GLU A 385 -5.91 9.97 15.05
C GLU A 385 -4.65 9.96 15.93
N ALA A 386 -4.71 9.37 17.12
CA ALA A 386 -3.57 9.30 18.04
C ALA A 386 -2.47 8.38 17.50
N ILE A 387 -2.84 7.23 16.92
CA ILE A 387 -1.90 6.31 16.26
C ILE A 387 -1.27 6.98 15.05
N GLN A 388 -2.07 7.58 14.15
CA GLN A 388 -1.54 8.29 12.98
C GLN A 388 -0.62 9.46 13.37
N ALA A 389 -0.95 10.21 14.43
CA ALA A 389 -0.10 11.29 14.94
C ALA A 389 1.24 10.76 15.49
N GLY A 390 1.23 9.61 16.18
CA GLY A 390 2.45 8.94 16.63
C GLY A 390 3.33 8.48 15.48
N ILE A 391 2.74 7.86 14.45
CA ILE A 391 3.43 7.42 13.23
C ILE A 391 4.03 8.62 12.49
N LYS A 392 3.25 9.69 12.25
CA LYS A 392 3.71 10.87 11.52
C LYS A 392 4.82 11.64 12.25
N ALA A 393 4.84 11.59 13.58
CA ALA A 393 5.93 12.14 14.37
C ALA A 393 7.14 11.18 14.49
N GLY A 394 7.05 9.99 13.88
CA GLY A 394 7.99 8.88 14.01
C GLY A 394 8.32 8.52 15.45
N ARG A 395 7.36 8.67 16.36
CA ARG A 395 7.42 8.15 17.72
C ARG A 395 7.12 6.65 17.69
N SER A 396 7.90 5.91 16.91
CA SER A 396 7.70 4.50 16.64
C SER A 396 9.00 3.74 16.43
N TYR A 397 8.98 2.47 16.80
CA TYR A 397 9.99 1.49 16.43
C TYR A 397 9.31 0.28 15.78
N VAL A 398 10.09 -0.55 15.10
CA VAL A 398 9.61 -1.77 14.45
C VAL A 398 10.25 -2.97 15.15
N ALA A 399 9.48 -4.02 15.36
CA ALA A 399 9.95 -5.25 16.03
C ALA A 399 9.36 -6.51 15.36
N GLU A 400 10.13 -7.60 15.27
CA GLU A 400 9.69 -8.85 14.64
C GLU A 400 8.52 -9.56 15.34
N SER A 401 8.24 -9.21 16.60
CA SER A 401 7.16 -9.79 17.39
C SER A 401 6.87 -9.00 18.68
N LYS A 402 5.76 -9.36 19.35
CA LYS A 402 5.39 -8.86 20.68
C LYS A 402 6.41 -9.15 21.78
N SER A 403 7.29 -10.12 21.59
CA SER A 403 8.27 -10.53 22.59
C SER A 403 9.44 -9.55 22.70
N VAL A 404 9.66 -8.73 21.66
CA VAL A 404 10.77 -7.78 21.61
C VAL A 404 10.27 -6.41 22.06
N GLU A 405 10.88 -5.90 23.12
CA GLU A 405 10.65 -4.55 23.65
C GLU A 405 11.96 -3.78 23.66
N LEU A 406 11.90 -2.49 23.35
CA LEU A 406 13.05 -1.61 23.51
C LEU A 406 12.66 -0.24 24.09
N THR A 407 13.65 0.40 24.71
CA THR A 407 13.63 1.83 25.06
C THR A 407 14.91 2.45 24.50
N PHE A 408 14.76 3.57 23.81
CA PHE A 408 15.87 4.30 23.20
C PHE A 408 15.79 5.78 23.54
N THR A 409 16.85 6.31 24.15
CA THR A 409 16.88 7.68 24.68
C THR A 409 18.24 8.32 24.44
N ALA A 410 18.24 9.64 24.29
CA ALA A 410 19.42 10.49 24.33
C ALA A 410 19.27 11.51 25.46
N SER A 411 20.30 11.70 26.27
CA SER A 411 20.29 12.63 27.41
C SER A 411 21.49 13.57 27.37
N GLY A 412 21.25 14.86 27.63
CA GLY A 412 22.25 15.90 27.77
C GLY A 412 22.77 16.03 29.20
N SER A 413 23.85 16.77 29.38
CA SER A 413 24.50 16.96 30.69
C SER A 413 23.73 17.86 31.67
N ARG A 414 22.69 18.58 31.22
CA ARG A 414 21.87 19.47 32.07
C ARG A 414 20.47 18.90 32.35
N GLY A 415 20.26 17.62 32.07
CA GLY A 415 18.98 16.94 32.28
C GLY A 415 18.03 17.01 31.08
N GLU A 416 18.48 17.51 29.94
CA GLU A 416 17.76 17.38 28.67
C GLU A 416 17.59 15.90 28.31
N HIS A 417 16.44 15.51 27.78
CA HIS A 417 16.17 14.15 27.33
C HIS A 417 15.29 14.16 26.09
N ALA A 418 15.51 13.19 25.20
CA ALA A 418 14.71 12.94 24.02
C ALA A 418 14.59 11.43 23.77
N GLY A 419 13.41 11.02 23.34
CA GLY A 419 13.11 9.66 22.90
C GLY A 419 12.95 9.54 21.38
N ILE A 420 12.57 8.35 20.95
CA ILE A 420 12.34 8.00 19.53
C ILE A 420 11.40 9.02 18.87
N GLY A 421 11.82 9.58 17.73
CA GLY A 421 11.09 10.60 16.96
C GLY A 421 11.24 12.02 17.49
N GLU A 422 11.98 12.23 18.58
CA GLU A 422 12.18 13.55 19.18
C GLU A 422 13.56 14.14 18.83
N ARG A 423 13.76 15.41 19.19
CA ARG A 423 15.03 16.13 19.05
C ARG A 423 15.56 16.48 20.44
N LEU A 424 16.84 16.22 20.68
CA LEU A 424 17.56 16.62 21.87
C LEU A 424 18.25 17.97 21.65
N PRO A 425 17.73 19.09 22.19
CA PRO A 425 18.34 20.41 22.01
C PRO A 425 19.57 20.55 22.91
N VAL A 426 20.75 20.36 22.34
CA VAL A 426 22.04 20.53 23.02
C VAL A 426 23.00 21.38 22.18
N ASP A 427 23.99 21.99 22.83
CA ASP A 427 25.07 22.69 22.14
C ASP A 427 25.93 21.66 21.37
N PRO A 428 26.55 22.03 20.22
CA PRO A 428 27.23 21.09 19.33
C PRO A 428 28.21 20.14 20.03
N ASP A 429 29.01 20.65 20.96
CA ASP A 429 30.05 19.88 21.66
C ASP A 429 29.65 19.45 23.08
N ALA A 430 28.39 19.65 23.46
CA ALA A 430 27.89 19.18 24.75
C ALA A 430 27.84 17.63 24.76
N PRO A 431 28.32 16.98 25.83
CA PRO A 431 28.23 15.52 25.94
C PRO A 431 26.78 15.03 25.92
N VAL A 432 26.53 14.03 25.06
CA VAL A 432 25.26 13.30 24.97
C VAL A 432 25.50 11.84 25.33
N THR A 433 24.64 11.28 26.18
CA THR A 433 24.59 9.84 26.46
C THR A 433 23.39 9.23 25.74
N VAL A 434 23.66 8.30 24.84
CA VAL A 434 22.66 7.50 24.13
C VAL A 434 22.54 6.16 24.84
N ARG A 435 21.31 5.77 25.18
CA ARG A 435 21.02 4.54 25.90
C ARG A 435 19.95 3.73 25.18
N LEU A 436 20.28 2.47 24.92
CA LEU A 436 19.40 1.46 24.34
C LEU A 436 19.19 0.32 25.34
N GLU A 437 17.95 0.08 25.73
CA GLU A 437 17.55 -1.07 26.55
C GLU A 437 16.69 -2.00 25.71
N VAL A 438 16.97 -3.31 25.76
CA VAL A 438 16.26 -4.31 24.95
C VAL A 438 15.87 -5.50 25.83
N LYS A 439 14.73 -6.11 25.52
CA LYS A 439 14.26 -7.40 26.06
C LYS A 439 13.78 -8.31 24.92
N GLY A 440 13.89 -9.61 25.13
CA GLY A 440 13.36 -10.64 24.23
C GLY A 440 14.16 -10.88 22.95
N ALA A 441 15.45 -10.53 22.93
CA ALA A 441 16.33 -10.68 21.75
C ALA A 441 17.62 -11.47 22.07
N PRO A 442 17.53 -12.76 22.45
CA PRO A 442 18.69 -13.57 22.85
C PRO A 442 19.71 -13.70 21.72
N GLY A 443 21.00 -13.54 22.06
CA GLY A 443 22.10 -13.65 21.08
C GLY A 443 22.16 -12.54 20.04
N CYS A 444 21.25 -11.57 20.07
CA CYS A 444 21.24 -10.45 19.15
C CYS A 444 22.28 -9.39 19.53
N THR A 445 22.78 -8.67 18.54
CA THR A 445 23.73 -7.55 18.73
C THR A 445 22.98 -6.22 18.70
N LEU A 446 23.48 -5.26 19.49
CA LEU A 446 22.91 -3.92 19.60
C LEU A 446 23.77 -2.92 18.85
N HIS A 447 23.18 -2.12 17.98
CA HIS A 447 23.88 -1.14 17.15
C HIS A 447 23.29 0.25 17.35
N VAL A 448 24.17 1.27 17.37
CA VAL A 448 23.78 2.67 17.22
C VAL A 448 24.27 3.16 15.86
N VAL A 449 23.32 3.60 15.04
CA VAL A 449 23.53 4.11 13.68
C VAL A 449 23.33 5.62 13.67
N THR A 450 24.18 6.32 12.94
CA THR A 450 24.18 7.78 12.80
C THR A 450 24.21 8.18 11.33
N ASP A 451 24.29 9.49 11.05
CA ASP A 451 24.53 10.04 9.71
C ASP A 451 25.85 9.60 9.05
N GLN A 452 26.71 8.89 9.79
CA GLN A 452 27.97 8.31 9.30
C GLN A 452 27.92 6.77 9.22
N GLY A 453 26.76 6.15 9.46
CA GLY A 453 26.60 4.70 9.57
C GLY A 453 26.73 4.20 11.01
N THR A 454 27.03 2.91 11.18
CA THR A 454 27.13 2.29 12.50
C THR A 454 28.42 2.70 13.21
N LEU A 455 28.31 3.43 14.32
CA LEU A 455 29.45 3.91 15.10
C LEU A 455 29.63 3.21 16.44
N PHE A 456 28.64 2.44 16.86
CA PHE A 456 28.73 1.64 18.07
C PHE A 456 28.01 0.30 17.90
N THR A 457 28.69 -0.77 18.29
CA THR A 457 28.15 -2.12 18.37
C THR A 457 28.47 -2.68 19.75
N ALA A 458 27.44 -3.05 20.51
CA ALA A 458 27.62 -3.73 21.79
C ALA A 458 27.89 -5.23 21.57
N PRO A 459 28.47 -5.93 22.55
CA PRO A 459 28.49 -7.39 22.58
C PRO A 459 27.07 -7.97 22.43
N ALA A 460 26.99 -9.20 21.93
CA ALA A 460 25.72 -9.91 21.81
C ALA A 460 25.03 -10.03 23.18
N LEU A 461 23.70 -9.92 23.16
CA LEU A 461 22.86 -10.09 24.33
C LEU A 461 22.99 -11.52 24.87
N PRO A 462 22.94 -11.69 26.21
CA PRO A 462 22.94 -13.01 26.84
C PRO A 462 21.72 -13.83 26.42
N GLU A 463 21.69 -15.12 26.80
CA GLU A 463 20.57 -16.02 26.53
C GLU A 463 19.23 -15.54 27.12
N SER A 464 19.24 -14.67 28.14
CA SER A 464 18.02 -14.03 28.65
C SER A 464 17.40 -13.03 27.66
N GLY A 465 18.13 -12.65 26.61
CA GLY A 465 17.71 -11.70 25.59
C GLY A 465 17.47 -10.28 26.10
N SER A 466 18.00 -9.95 27.29
CA SER A 466 17.84 -8.63 27.90
C SER A 466 19.19 -7.99 28.18
N GLY A 467 19.29 -6.69 27.90
CA GLY A 467 20.52 -5.95 28.15
C GLY A 467 20.41 -4.47 27.83
N THR A 468 21.49 -3.76 28.13
CA THR A 468 21.61 -2.32 27.92
C THR A 468 22.91 -2.01 27.21
N ALA A 469 22.83 -1.12 26.23
CA ALA A 469 23.95 -0.49 25.58
C ALA A 469 23.97 1.01 25.91
N GLU A 470 25.15 1.55 26.18
CA GLU A 470 25.38 2.98 26.34
C GLU A 470 26.51 3.44 25.43
N TRP A 471 26.28 4.57 24.76
CA TRP A 471 27.25 5.22 23.89
C TRP A 471 27.28 6.73 24.16
N ARG A 472 28.48 7.32 24.16
CA ARG A 472 28.67 8.75 24.38
C ARG A 472 29.08 9.44 23.09
N THR A 473 28.48 10.58 22.81
CA THR A 473 28.67 11.34 21.58
C THR A 473 28.45 12.85 21.83
N THR A 474 28.49 13.65 20.77
CA THR A 474 28.08 15.06 20.72
C THR A 474 27.23 15.30 19.47
N ALA A 475 26.50 16.41 19.42
CA ALA A 475 25.73 16.78 18.23
C ALA A 475 26.63 17.22 17.05
N SER A 476 27.88 17.63 17.31
CA SER A 476 28.90 17.89 16.30
C SER A 476 29.46 16.61 15.67
N TYR A 477 29.36 15.47 16.36
CA TYR A 477 29.84 14.18 15.89
C TYR A 477 28.76 13.35 15.18
N ALA A 478 27.51 13.41 15.67
CA ALA A 478 26.37 12.72 15.09
C ALA A 478 25.15 13.65 15.04
N ALA A 479 24.55 13.81 13.86
CA ALA A 479 23.37 14.67 13.69
C ALA A 479 22.06 14.00 14.15
N TYR A 480 22.02 12.68 14.09
CA TYR A 480 20.97 11.86 14.66
C TYR A 480 21.55 10.52 15.12
N VAL A 481 20.79 9.82 15.94
CA VAL A 481 21.08 8.45 16.37
C VAL A 481 19.83 7.60 16.23
N ARG A 482 19.97 6.37 15.76
CA ARG A 482 18.92 5.35 15.78
C ARG A 482 19.50 4.01 16.22
N ALA A 483 18.65 3.11 16.68
CA ALA A 483 19.07 1.80 17.13
C ALA A 483 18.66 0.70 16.14
N GLU A 484 19.51 -0.31 16.03
CA GLU A 484 19.19 -1.59 15.40
C GLU A 484 19.53 -2.74 16.36
N VAL A 485 18.64 -3.73 16.44
CA VAL A 485 18.86 -5.00 17.11
C VAL A 485 18.88 -6.07 16.03
N ARG A 486 19.98 -6.79 15.92
CA ARG A 486 20.19 -7.73 14.80
C ARG A 486 20.51 -9.13 15.28
N HIS A 487 19.89 -10.10 14.62
CA HIS A 487 20.30 -11.51 14.69
C HIS A 487 21.75 -11.68 14.22
N ALA A 488 22.35 -12.82 14.51
CA ALA A 488 23.64 -13.16 13.93
C ALA A 488 23.55 -13.22 12.39
N PRO A 489 24.57 -12.75 11.65
CA PRO A 489 24.58 -12.82 10.20
C PRO A 489 24.60 -14.27 9.72
N THR A 490 23.73 -14.61 8.78
CA THR A 490 23.68 -15.93 8.14
C THR A 490 24.50 -15.98 6.85
N VAL A 491 24.84 -14.81 6.29
CA VAL A 491 25.65 -14.65 5.08
C VAL A 491 26.91 -13.84 5.42
N PRO A 492 28.13 -14.36 5.16
CA PRO A 492 29.36 -13.62 5.40
C PRO A 492 29.40 -12.27 4.68
N GLY A 493 29.72 -11.20 5.41
CA GLY A 493 29.82 -9.85 4.87
C GLY A 493 28.50 -9.08 4.75
N LEU A 494 27.35 -9.72 5.01
CA LEU A 494 26.06 -9.04 5.14
C LEU A 494 25.67 -8.91 6.62
N PRO A 495 24.92 -7.85 7.00
CA PRO A 495 24.38 -7.76 8.33
C PRO A 495 23.34 -8.86 8.58
N GLY A 496 23.16 -9.25 9.85
CA GLY A 496 22.08 -10.15 10.21
C GLY A 496 20.71 -9.46 10.09
N ALA A 497 19.67 -10.28 9.95
CA ALA A 497 18.30 -9.79 9.87
C ALA A 497 17.92 -8.96 11.09
N LEU A 498 17.07 -7.94 10.89
CA LEU A 498 16.56 -7.15 11.99
C LEU A 498 15.69 -8.01 12.91
N THR A 499 15.90 -7.79 14.21
CA THR A 499 14.97 -8.16 15.28
C THR A 499 14.10 -6.95 15.63
N ALA A 500 14.70 -5.76 15.64
CA ALA A 500 14.03 -4.48 15.81
C ALA A 500 14.87 -3.31 15.30
N PHE A 501 14.25 -2.18 14.97
CA PHE A 501 14.92 -0.91 14.72
C PHE A 501 14.06 0.28 15.15
N THR A 502 14.67 1.44 15.39
CA THR A 502 13.95 2.66 15.79
C THR A 502 13.95 3.73 14.70
N ASN A 503 12.92 4.57 14.70
CA ASN A 503 13.07 5.93 14.16
C ASN A 503 14.15 6.71 14.95
N PRO A 504 14.73 7.78 14.37
CA PRO A 504 15.86 8.46 14.98
C PRO A 504 15.48 9.34 16.19
N VAL A 505 16.48 9.63 17.01
CA VAL A 505 16.54 10.80 17.89
C VAL A 505 17.49 11.79 17.23
N PHE A 506 17.03 13.00 16.92
CA PHE A 506 17.89 14.04 16.35
C PHE A 506 18.69 14.74 17.46
N LEU A 507 19.94 15.10 17.18
CA LEU A 507 20.81 15.78 18.14
C LEU A 507 21.08 17.22 17.69
N GLY A 508 21.07 18.15 18.64
CA GLY A 508 21.32 19.56 18.39
C GLY A 508 20.04 20.36 18.11
N LYS A 509 20.21 21.58 17.59
CA LYS A 509 19.11 22.52 17.35
C LYS A 509 18.29 22.17 16.12
#